data_AF-A0A816N8Z3-F1
#
_entry.id   AF-A0A816N8Z3-F1
#
_cell.length_a   1.000
_cell.length_b   1.000
_cell.length_c   1.000
_cell.angle_alpha   90.00
_cell.angle_beta   90.00
_cell.angle_gamma   90.00
#
_symmetry.space_group_name_H-M   'P 1'
#
loop_
_entity.id
_entity.type
_entity.pdbx_description
1 polymer ?
#
loop_
_entity_poly.entity_id
_entity_poly.type
_entity_poly.pdbx_seq_one_letter_code
_entity_poly.pdbx_strand_id
1 'polypeptide(L)'
;MVGKSTLISNYLSTIQSNTSTWLSQMEQSRDSPRRKKEWGFGQLISLATFQNANQGYIVQDTCSLGAEILIVKPAEKQEKVTFISNPPNNVFTWKILRFSTLEDKFYYSDDFLVGDRYWRLGFNPKGDGDGRPHALPIYLYAQGFRPNAVVTNTWGAVNLRLKNQRSSNHRQLYSAAWYPIRSDYGVGVNNIILMKDLKDTSKGYLVNDAIVFEAEMVKVSVTNIVPV
;
A
#
# COMPACT_ATOMS: atom_id res chain seq x y z
N MET A 1 -39.29 -14.97 -7.67
CA MET A 1 -38.08 -15.77 -7.43
C MET A 1 -36.95 -15.13 -8.21
N VAL A 2 -36.06 -14.39 -7.53
CA VAL A 2 -34.92 -13.71 -8.17
C VAL A 2 -33.86 -14.77 -8.47
N GLY A 3 -33.60 -15.00 -9.75
CA GLY A 3 -32.65 -16.01 -10.22
C GLY A 3 -31.22 -15.65 -9.84
N LYS A 4 -30.60 -16.48 -9.01
CA LYS A 4 -29.15 -16.45 -8.78
C LYS A 4 -28.46 -16.96 -10.05
N SER A 5 -27.76 -16.08 -10.75
CA SER A 5 -26.87 -16.47 -11.84
C SER A 5 -25.57 -17.04 -11.27
N THR A 6 -25.44 -18.36 -11.29
CA THR A 6 -24.18 -19.06 -10.99
C THR A 6 -23.30 -19.01 -12.24
N LEU A 7 -22.12 -18.38 -12.14
CA LEU A 7 -21.10 -18.47 -13.19
C LEU A 7 -20.37 -19.82 -13.06
N ILE A 8 -20.49 -20.64 -14.09
CA ILE A 8 -19.82 -21.94 -14.21
C ILE A 8 -18.67 -21.74 -15.20
N SER A 9 -17.44 -21.91 -14.73
CA SER A 9 -16.21 -21.86 -15.55
C SER A 9 -15.74 -23.30 -15.78
N ASN A 10 -15.89 -23.82 -16.99
CA ASN A 10 -15.40 -25.14 -17.40
C ASN A 10 -14.09 -24.99 -18.18
N TYR A 11 -13.00 -25.64 -17.74
CA TYR A 11 -11.78 -25.77 -18.54
C TYR A 11 -11.23 -27.20 -18.45
N LEU A 12 -11.07 -27.85 -19.60
CA LEU A 12 -10.38 -29.14 -19.75
C LEU A 12 -8.87 -28.87 -19.83
N SER A 13 -8.05 -29.53 -19.02
CA SER A 13 -6.59 -29.39 -19.06
C SER A 13 -5.87 -30.73 -19.25
N THR A 14 -4.89 -30.77 -20.15
CA THR A 14 -3.79 -31.72 -20.13
C THR A 14 -2.55 -31.04 -19.52
N ILE A 15 -1.82 -31.78 -18.69
CA ILE A 15 -0.70 -31.32 -17.86
C ILE A 15 0.50 -30.92 -18.72
N GLN A 16 0.84 -29.62 -18.80
CA GLN A 16 2.18 -29.05 -18.57
C GLN A 16 2.19 -27.51 -18.72
N SER A 17 2.53 -26.84 -17.60
CA SER A 17 3.11 -25.49 -17.47
C SER A 17 2.59 -24.31 -18.32
N ASN A 18 1.77 -23.45 -17.72
CA ASN A 18 1.98 -21.98 -17.73
C ASN A 18 0.93 -21.27 -16.86
N THR A 19 1.28 -20.86 -15.65
CA THR A 19 0.40 -20.16 -14.68
C THR A 19 -0.09 -18.79 -15.18
N SER A 20 0.63 -18.17 -16.13
CA SER A 20 0.35 -16.82 -16.65
C SER A 20 -0.82 -16.75 -17.64
N THR A 21 -1.07 -17.82 -18.41
CA THR A 21 -2.22 -17.90 -19.33
C THR A 21 -3.54 -18.11 -18.59
N TRP A 22 -3.52 -18.67 -17.37
CA TRP A 22 -4.72 -18.89 -16.56
C TRP A 22 -5.33 -17.58 -16.03
N LEU A 23 -4.49 -16.63 -15.59
CA LEU A 23 -4.96 -15.36 -15.01
C LEU A 23 -5.56 -14.42 -16.07
N SER A 24 -4.94 -14.34 -17.24
CA SER A 24 -5.38 -13.44 -18.32
C SER A 24 -6.75 -13.80 -18.91
N GLN A 25 -7.09 -15.10 -18.96
CA GLN A 25 -8.41 -15.54 -19.43
C GLN A 25 -9.52 -15.31 -18.40
N MET A 26 -9.22 -15.44 -17.10
CA MET A 26 -10.17 -15.10 -16.04
C MET A 26 -10.50 -13.61 -16.03
N GLU A 27 -9.51 -12.73 -16.22
CA GLU A 27 -9.72 -11.27 -16.29
C GLU A 27 -10.55 -10.86 -17.51
N GLN A 28 -10.28 -11.42 -18.70
CA GLN A 28 -11.07 -11.14 -19.91
C GLN A 28 -12.54 -11.57 -19.79
N SER A 29 -12.85 -12.57 -18.95
CA SER A 29 -14.23 -13.01 -18.70
C SER A 29 -15.04 -12.04 -17.82
N ARG A 30 -14.36 -11.24 -16.97
CA ARG A 30 -15.01 -10.27 -16.07
C ARG A 30 -15.48 -9.00 -16.79
N ASP A 31 -14.83 -8.63 -17.89
CA ASP A 31 -14.95 -7.29 -18.49
C ASP A 31 -15.83 -7.22 -19.76
N SER A 32 -16.50 -8.31 -20.16
CA SER A 32 -17.30 -8.33 -21.39
C SER A 32 -18.81 -8.13 -21.14
N PRO A 33 -19.46 -7.09 -21.68
CA PRO A 33 -20.91 -6.87 -21.53
C PRO A 33 -21.78 -7.78 -22.41
N ARG A 34 -21.18 -8.67 -23.23
CA ARG A 34 -21.88 -9.58 -24.15
C ARG A 34 -21.65 -11.03 -23.75
N ARG A 35 -22.73 -11.75 -23.43
CA ARG A 35 -22.68 -13.17 -23.07
C ARG A 35 -22.11 -14.00 -24.23
N LYS A 36 -20.85 -14.44 -24.14
CA LYS A 36 -20.32 -15.53 -24.98
C LYS A 36 -21.06 -16.82 -24.62
N LYS A 37 -21.58 -17.52 -25.64
CA LYS A 37 -22.33 -18.79 -25.47
C LYS A 37 -21.43 -20.03 -25.43
N GLU A 38 -20.16 -19.90 -25.83
CA GLU A 38 -19.21 -21.00 -25.96
C GLU A 38 -17.86 -20.60 -25.39
N TRP A 39 -17.22 -21.53 -24.68
CA TRP A 39 -15.91 -21.38 -24.05
C TRP A 39 -15.08 -22.64 -24.33
N GLY A 40 -13.85 -22.46 -24.82
CA GLY A 40 -12.94 -23.58 -25.09
C GLY A 40 -11.94 -23.26 -26.19
N PHE A 41 -11.15 -24.27 -26.56
CA PHE A 41 -10.24 -24.21 -27.69
C PHE A 41 -10.95 -24.72 -28.94
N GLY A 42 -10.95 -23.95 -30.03
CA GLY A 42 -11.48 -24.42 -31.32
C GLY A 42 -10.74 -25.65 -31.86
N GLN A 43 -9.52 -25.89 -31.37
CA GLN A 43 -8.75 -27.11 -31.59
C GLN A 43 -7.83 -27.35 -30.38
N LEU A 44 -7.99 -28.50 -29.71
CA LEU A 44 -7.17 -28.86 -28.54
C LEU A 44 -5.86 -29.55 -28.96
N ILE A 45 -5.95 -30.53 -29.86
CA ILE A 45 -4.82 -31.22 -30.49
C ILE A 45 -5.17 -31.51 -31.96
N SER A 46 -4.15 -31.78 -32.79
CA SER A 46 -4.38 -32.17 -34.17
C SER A 46 -5.01 -33.56 -34.25
N LEU A 47 -5.78 -33.83 -35.31
CA LEU A 47 -6.34 -35.16 -35.55
C LEU A 47 -5.24 -36.22 -35.67
N ALA A 48 -4.14 -35.89 -36.34
CA ALA A 48 -2.98 -36.78 -36.49
C ALA A 48 -2.35 -37.13 -35.13
N THR A 49 -2.29 -36.17 -34.21
CA THR A 49 -1.80 -36.37 -32.83
C THR A 49 -2.78 -37.21 -32.02
N PHE A 50 -4.09 -36.95 -32.16
CA PHE A 50 -5.15 -37.67 -31.45
C PHE A 50 -5.23 -39.15 -31.85
N GLN A 51 -5.05 -39.45 -33.14
CA GLN A 51 -5.11 -40.80 -33.70
C GLN A 51 -3.79 -41.57 -33.56
N ASN A 52 -2.71 -40.93 -33.13
CA ASN A 52 -1.42 -41.59 -32.98
C ASN A 52 -1.44 -42.49 -31.72
N ALA A 53 -1.41 -43.81 -31.94
CA ALA A 53 -1.44 -44.83 -30.89
C ALA A 53 -0.31 -44.67 -29.86
N ASN A 54 0.83 -44.06 -30.23
CA ASN A 54 1.95 -43.83 -29.32
C ASN A 54 1.70 -42.68 -28.33
N GLN A 55 0.65 -41.87 -28.53
CA GLN A 55 0.30 -40.75 -27.65
C GLN A 55 -0.67 -41.12 -26.53
N GLY A 56 -1.35 -42.28 -26.65
CA GLY A 56 -2.23 -42.80 -25.59
C GLY A 56 -3.58 -42.10 -25.43
N TYR A 57 -3.99 -41.22 -26.35
CA TYR A 57 -5.29 -40.52 -26.28
C TYR A 57 -6.50 -41.42 -26.58
N ILE A 58 -6.30 -42.48 -27.37
CA ILE A 58 -7.31 -43.49 -27.71
C ILE A 58 -6.76 -44.85 -27.29
N VAL A 59 -7.49 -45.57 -26.45
CA VAL A 59 -7.19 -46.94 -26.03
C VAL A 59 -8.45 -47.76 -26.23
N GLN A 60 -8.37 -48.85 -27.00
CA GLN A 60 -9.53 -49.72 -27.31
C GLN A 60 -10.73 -48.91 -27.85
N ASP A 61 -10.49 -48.11 -28.89
CA ASP A 61 -11.48 -47.20 -29.52
C ASP A 61 -12.17 -46.22 -28.56
N THR A 62 -11.63 -46.05 -27.35
CA THR A 62 -12.19 -45.19 -26.32
C THR A 62 -11.22 -44.07 -25.99
N CYS A 63 -11.73 -42.84 -25.96
CA CYS A 63 -11.00 -41.67 -25.47
C CYS A 63 -11.62 -41.18 -24.15
N SER A 64 -10.78 -40.86 -23.17
CA SER A 64 -11.19 -40.23 -21.91
C SER A 64 -10.77 -38.77 -21.88
N LEU A 65 -11.71 -37.89 -21.57
CA LEU A 65 -11.49 -36.44 -21.47
C LEU A 65 -11.82 -35.99 -20.04
N GLY A 66 -10.86 -35.33 -19.37
CA GLY A 66 -11.02 -34.82 -18.00
C GLY A 66 -11.23 -33.32 -17.97
N ALA A 67 -12.38 -32.86 -17.46
CA ALA A 67 -12.69 -31.44 -17.30
C ALA A 67 -12.61 -31.06 -15.82
N GLU A 68 -11.89 -29.99 -15.51
CA GLU A 68 -11.95 -29.40 -14.18
C GLU A 68 -12.86 -28.17 -14.22
N ILE A 69 -13.85 -28.16 -13.33
CA ILE A 69 -14.81 -27.07 -13.21
C ILE A 69 -14.53 -26.37 -11.90
N LEU A 70 -13.90 -25.20 -11.98
CA LEU A 70 -13.64 -24.36 -10.81
C LEU A 70 -14.84 -23.45 -10.59
N ILE A 71 -15.63 -23.75 -9.56
CA ILE A 71 -16.70 -22.87 -9.11
C ILE A 71 -16.07 -21.77 -8.25
N VAL A 72 -15.80 -20.61 -8.87
CA VAL A 72 -15.42 -19.41 -8.12
C VAL A 72 -16.70 -18.83 -7.53
N LYS A 73 -16.85 -18.92 -6.20
CA LYS A 73 -17.93 -18.22 -5.50
C LYS A 73 -17.76 -16.71 -5.77
N PRO A 74 -18.80 -16.00 -6.24
CA PRO A 74 -18.72 -14.56 -6.39
C PRO A 74 -18.39 -13.95 -5.02
N ALA A 75 -17.45 -12.99 -5.01
CA ALA A 75 -17.13 -12.28 -3.80
C ALA A 75 -18.40 -11.56 -3.31
N GLU A 76 -18.82 -11.87 -2.08
CA GLU A 76 -20.00 -11.20 -1.48
C GLU A 76 -19.65 -9.78 -1.02
N LYS A 77 -18.36 -9.50 -0.85
CA LYS A 77 -17.80 -8.27 -0.31
C LYS A 77 -16.53 -7.88 -1.08
N GLN A 78 -16.29 -6.59 -1.19
CA GLN A 78 -15.09 -6.02 -1.79
C GLN A 78 -14.52 -4.90 -0.92
N GLU A 79 -13.22 -4.67 -1.01
CA GLU A 79 -12.57 -3.51 -0.41
C GLU A 79 -12.77 -2.29 -1.32
N LYS A 80 -13.38 -1.25 -0.75
CA LYS A 80 -13.47 0.06 -1.40
C LYS A 80 -12.50 1.01 -0.72
N VAL A 81 -11.43 1.34 -1.42
CA VAL A 81 -10.45 2.33 -0.99
C VAL A 81 -10.90 3.72 -1.42
N THR A 82 -10.96 4.64 -0.47
CA THR A 82 -11.31 6.05 -0.70
C THR A 82 -10.20 6.94 -0.18
N PHE A 83 -9.93 8.07 -0.85
CA PHE A 83 -8.89 9.01 -0.44
C PHE A 83 -9.54 10.24 0.16
N ILE A 84 -9.27 10.48 1.44
CA ILE A 84 -9.78 11.63 2.18
C ILE A 84 -8.71 12.71 2.16
N SER A 85 -8.98 13.80 1.45
CA SER A 85 -8.15 15.01 1.50
C SER A 85 -8.46 15.80 2.78
N ASN A 86 -7.43 16.38 3.40
CA ASN A 86 -7.53 17.17 4.64
C ASN A 86 -8.40 16.47 5.71
N PRO A 87 -8.04 15.24 6.12
CA PRO A 87 -8.81 14.50 7.11
C PRO A 87 -8.93 15.28 8.44
N PRO A 88 -9.94 15.02 9.27
CA PRO A 88 -10.05 15.63 10.59
C PRO A 88 -8.80 15.37 11.45
N ASN A 89 -8.42 16.34 12.28
CA ASN A 89 -7.24 16.29 13.15
C ASN A 89 -5.93 15.99 12.38
N ASN A 90 -5.82 16.51 11.15
CA ASN A 90 -4.67 16.22 10.29
C ASN A 90 -3.35 16.88 10.71
N VAL A 91 -3.36 17.81 11.66
CA VAL A 91 -2.14 18.48 12.12
C VAL A 91 -1.71 17.94 13.48
N PHE A 92 -0.49 17.43 13.55
CA PHE A 92 0.19 17.02 14.78
C PHE A 92 1.46 17.86 14.98
N THR A 93 1.74 18.25 16.22
CA THR A 93 2.92 19.04 16.57
C THR A 93 3.72 18.33 17.65
N TRP A 94 5.03 18.25 17.45
CA TRP A 94 5.97 17.64 18.39
C TRP A 94 7.08 18.61 18.74
N LYS A 95 7.10 19.06 20.00
CA LYS A 95 8.15 19.91 20.55
C LYS A 95 9.19 19.07 21.25
N ILE A 96 10.45 19.23 20.83
CA ILE A 96 11.60 18.54 21.39
C ILE A 96 12.40 19.54 22.21
N LEU A 97 12.54 19.26 23.50
CA LEU A 97 13.30 20.08 24.45
C LEU A 97 14.70 19.51 24.65
N ARG A 98 15.63 20.36 25.10
CA ARG A 98 17.02 19.98 25.40
C ARG A 98 17.71 19.31 24.20
N PHE A 99 17.48 19.83 23.00
CA PHE A 99 17.94 19.24 21.73
C PHE A 99 19.45 18.97 21.73
N SER A 100 20.24 19.86 22.33
CA SER A 100 21.69 19.72 22.47
C SER A 100 22.12 18.43 23.21
N THR A 101 21.27 17.90 24.09
CA THR A 101 21.57 16.73 24.93
C THR A 101 21.27 15.40 24.23
N LEU A 102 20.60 15.41 23.08
CA LEU A 102 20.17 14.19 22.42
C LEU A 102 21.36 13.41 21.84
N GLU A 103 21.38 12.12 22.16
CA GLU A 103 22.32 11.11 21.65
C GLU A 103 22.08 10.77 20.18
N ASP A 104 23.05 10.10 19.54
CA ASP A 104 22.92 9.55 18.19
C ASP A 104 22.05 8.28 18.16
N LYS A 105 20.74 8.46 18.30
CA LYS A 105 19.74 7.39 18.15
C LYS A 105 18.43 7.96 17.62
N PHE A 106 17.53 7.07 17.20
CA PHE A 106 16.20 7.47 16.80
C PHE A 106 15.34 7.82 18.01
N TYR A 107 14.62 8.94 17.91
CA TYR A 107 13.58 9.38 18.83
C TYR A 107 12.25 9.41 18.09
N TYR A 108 11.18 9.10 18.82
CA TYR A 108 9.82 9.06 18.29
C TYR A 108 8.90 9.97 19.10
N SER A 109 7.91 10.55 18.44
CA SER A 109 6.80 11.24 19.10
C SER A 109 5.81 10.24 19.71
N ASP A 110 4.83 10.78 20.44
CA ASP A 110 3.58 10.06 20.70
C ASP A 110 2.85 9.74 19.39
N ASP A 111 2.01 8.71 19.45
CA ASP A 111 1.15 8.32 18.34
C ASP A 111 -0.03 9.29 18.20
N PHE A 112 -0.41 9.61 16.97
CA PHE A 112 -1.57 10.43 16.63
C PHE A 112 -2.43 9.74 15.57
N LEU A 113 -3.74 9.80 15.74
CA LEU A 113 -4.71 9.11 14.87
C LEU A 113 -5.16 10.02 13.72
N VAL A 114 -4.97 9.57 12.48
CA VAL A 114 -5.55 10.22 11.30
C VAL A 114 -6.16 9.15 10.39
N GLY A 115 -7.45 9.31 10.08
CA GLY A 115 -8.24 8.26 9.44
C GLY A 115 -8.40 7.06 10.37
N ASP A 116 -8.03 5.88 9.89
CA ASP A 116 -8.11 4.62 10.65
C ASP A 116 -6.78 4.19 11.28
N ARG A 117 -5.71 4.96 11.06
CA ARG A 117 -4.34 4.55 11.38
C ARG A 117 -3.67 5.52 12.34
N TYR A 118 -2.93 4.96 13.29
CA TYR A 118 -2.02 5.70 14.14
C TYR A 118 -0.72 5.98 13.38
N TRP A 119 -0.20 7.17 13.58
CA TRP A 119 1.03 7.66 12.99
C TRP A 119 1.93 8.23 14.07
N ARG A 120 3.22 8.28 13.83
CA ARG A 120 4.16 9.02 14.69
C ARG A 120 5.27 9.64 13.87
N LEU A 121 5.87 10.69 14.40
CA LEU A 121 7.09 11.25 13.84
C LEU A 121 8.31 10.54 14.42
N GLY A 122 9.36 10.39 13.62
CA GLY A 122 10.64 9.89 14.07
C GLY A 122 11.80 10.62 13.41
N PHE A 123 12.89 10.81 14.16
CA PHE A 123 14.12 11.39 13.63
C PHE A 123 15.34 10.95 14.43
N ASN A 124 16.52 11.06 13.82
CA ASN A 124 17.79 11.01 14.53
C ASN A 124 18.42 12.42 14.55
N PRO A 125 18.77 12.98 15.72
CA PRO A 125 19.28 14.35 15.87
C PRO A 125 20.67 14.56 15.28
N LYS A 126 21.41 13.50 14.95
CA LYS A 126 22.74 13.58 14.30
C LYS A 126 22.70 13.31 12.79
N GLY A 127 21.51 13.05 12.24
CA GLY A 127 21.33 12.73 10.83
C GLY A 127 20.99 11.26 10.58
N ASP A 128 20.62 10.93 9.34
CA ASP A 128 20.51 9.54 8.88
C ASP A 128 20.99 9.38 7.42
N GLY A 129 21.46 8.18 7.06
CA GLY A 129 21.96 7.85 5.72
C GLY A 129 22.95 8.87 5.15
N ASP A 130 22.77 9.23 3.87
CA ASP A 130 23.60 10.22 3.16
C ASP A 130 23.49 11.66 3.70
N GLY A 131 22.48 11.92 4.56
CA GLY A 131 22.33 13.20 5.24
C GLY A 131 23.25 13.35 6.45
N ARG A 132 23.89 12.26 6.92
CA ARG A 132 24.82 12.32 8.04
C ARG A 132 26.14 13.00 7.67
N PRO A 133 26.77 13.72 8.62
CA PRO A 133 26.22 14.29 9.86
C PRO A 133 25.62 15.70 9.63
N HIS A 134 25.32 16.06 8.38
CA HIS A 134 25.17 17.45 7.96
C HIS A 134 23.71 17.94 7.88
N ALA A 135 22.74 17.04 7.94
CA ALA A 135 21.33 17.36 7.79
C ALA A 135 20.46 16.65 8.82
N LEU A 136 19.36 17.30 9.21
CA LEU A 136 18.35 16.74 10.09
C LEU A 136 17.28 16.01 9.27
N PRO A 137 17.06 14.70 9.46
CA PRO A 137 16.00 13.97 8.82
C PRO A 137 14.69 14.10 9.62
N ILE A 138 13.58 13.72 9.00
CA ILE A 138 12.31 13.48 9.68
C ILE A 138 11.48 12.49 8.87
N TYR A 139 10.84 11.56 9.55
CA TYR A 139 10.03 10.52 8.95
C TYR A 139 8.65 10.44 9.62
N LEU A 140 7.65 10.09 8.82
CA LEU A 140 6.35 9.66 9.28
C LEU A 140 6.35 8.14 9.35
N TYR A 141 6.05 7.58 10.52
CA TYR A 141 5.92 6.15 10.73
C TYR A 141 4.45 5.78 10.85
N ALA A 142 4.07 4.73 10.14
CA ALA A 142 2.75 4.15 10.29
C ALA A 142 2.76 3.10 11.39
N GLN A 143 1.81 3.22 12.31
CA GLN A 143 1.63 2.35 13.47
C GLN A 143 0.40 1.46 13.28
N GLY A 144 -0.18 1.01 14.38
CA GLY A 144 -1.40 0.21 14.40
C GLY A 144 -2.64 0.97 13.94
N PHE A 145 -3.79 0.33 14.07
CA PHE A 145 -5.07 0.85 13.64
C PHE A 145 -5.97 1.10 14.85
N ARG A 146 -6.93 2.01 14.72
CA ARG A 146 -7.97 2.18 15.74
C ARG A 146 -8.85 0.92 15.83
N PRO A 147 -9.52 0.67 16.96
CA PRO A 147 -10.45 -0.45 17.09
C PRO A 147 -11.50 -0.46 15.96
N ASN A 148 -11.81 -1.66 15.46
CA ASN A 148 -12.80 -1.91 14.39
C ASN A 148 -12.47 -1.32 13.00
N ALA A 149 -11.27 -0.78 12.80
CA ALA A 149 -10.81 -0.40 11.47
C ALA A 149 -10.52 -1.63 10.59
N VAL A 150 -10.68 -1.48 9.28
CA VAL A 150 -10.18 -2.47 8.32
C VAL A 150 -8.66 -2.39 8.28
N VAL A 151 -8.00 -3.48 8.66
CA VAL A 151 -6.54 -3.58 8.66
C VAL A 151 -6.05 -3.84 7.24
N THR A 152 -5.48 -2.83 6.60
CA THR A 152 -4.99 -2.90 5.22
C THR A 152 -3.86 -1.90 4.98
N ASN A 153 -3.23 -1.95 3.82
CA ASN A 153 -2.23 -0.95 3.43
C ASN A 153 -2.88 0.44 3.41
N THR A 154 -2.16 1.45 3.89
CA THR A 154 -2.69 2.81 4.03
C THR A 154 -1.86 3.76 3.20
N TRP A 155 -2.48 4.46 2.26
CA TRP A 155 -1.85 5.60 1.61
C TRP A 155 -1.82 6.76 2.59
N GLY A 156 -0.65 7.35 2.81
CA GLY A 156 -0.49 8.57 3.60
C GLY A 156 0.32 9.58 2.81
N ALA A 157 -0.18 10.80 2.71
CA ALA A 157 0.52 11.96 2.19
C ALA A 157 0.58 13.05 3.25
N VAL A 158 1.76 13.61 3.48
CA VAL A 158 2.06 14.49 4.61
C VAL A 158 2.96 15.65 4.18
N ASN A 159 2.68 16.83 4.71
CA ASN A 159 3.64 17.92 4.79
C ASN A 159 4.40 17.80 6.12
N LEU A 160 5.67 17.45 6.06
CA LEU A 160 6.59 17.46 7.20
C LEU A 160 7.19 18.86 7.32
N ARG A 161 7.11 19.44 8.52
CA ARG A 161 7.55 20.81 8.78
C ARG A 161 8.51 20.87 9.96
N LEU A 162 9.56 21.67 9.82
CA LEU A 162 10.35 22.19 10.92
C LEU A 162 9.94 23.65 11.11
N LYS A 163 9.33 23.95 12.26
CA LYS A 163 8.82 25.29 12.55
C LYS A 163 9.98 26.24 12.79
N ASN A 164 9.89 27.39 12.15
CA ASN A 164 10.58 28.58 12.60
C ASN A 164 9.79 29.15 13.79
N GLN A 165 10.47 29.37 14.90
CA GLN A 165 9.86 29.77 16.17
C GLN A 165 9.83 31.30 16.35
N ARG A 166 10.34 32.06 15.37
CA ARG A 166 10.40 33.53 15.40
C ARG A 166 9.69 34.19 14.22
N SER A 167 9.28 33.42 13.22
CA SER A 167 8.59 33.91 12.03
C SER A 167 7.73 32.81 11.40
N SER A 168 6.95 33.16 10.38
CA SER A 168 6.20 32.21 9.55
C SER A 168 7.06 31.46 8.52
N ASN A 169 8.37 31.71 8.44
CA ASN A 169 9.28 31.09 7.48
C ASN A 169 9.67 29.66 7.91
N HIS A 170 8.71 28.73 7.90
CA HIS A 170 8.92 27.33 8.24
C HIS A 170 9.63 26.58 7.11
N ARG A 171 10.41 25.54 7.43
CA ARG A 171 10.84 24.55 6.42
C ARG A 171 9.71 23.53 6.27
N GLN A 172 9.32 23.25 5.03
CA GLN A 172 8.30 22.27 4.71
C GLN A 172 8.77 21.38 3.57
N LEU A 173 8.54 20.07 3.70
CA LEU A 173 8.74 19.09 2.63
C LEU A 173 7.56 18.12 2.58
N TYR A 174 7.16 17.74 1.37
CA TYR A 174 6.09 16.79 1.13
C TYR A 174 6.64 15.35 1.06
N SER A 175 5.92 14.39 1.64
CA SER A 175 6.20 12.96 1.49
C SER A 175 4.89 12.19 1.33
N ALA A 176 4.87 11.17 0.48
CA ALA A 176 3.72 10.30 0.33
C ALA A 176 4.13 8.89 -0.05
N ALA A 177 3.42 7.91 0.51
CA ALA A 177 3.66 6.50 0.24
C ALA A 177 2.46 5.63 0.58
N TRP A 178 2.49 4.40 0.06
CA TRP A 178 1.74 3.29 0.62
C TRP A 178 2.50 2.72 1.81
N TYR A 179 1.87 2.75 2.97
CA TYR A 179 2.39 2.15 4.19
C TYR A 179 1.83 0.73 4.33
N PRO A 180 2.68 -0.29 4.48
CA PRO A 180 2.24 -1.67 4.65
C PRO A 180 1.44 -1.85 5.93
N ILE A 181 0.71 -2.95 6.08
CA ILE A 181 -0.06 -3.27 7.30
C ILE A 181 0.78 -3.24 8.58
N ARG A 182 2.04 -3.70 8.52
CA ARG A 182 2.93 -3.74 9.69
C ARG A 182 3.20 -2.35 10.26
N SER A 183 3.34 -2.28 11.58
CA SER A 183 3.80 -1.08 12.29
C SER A 183 5.29 -0.80 12.01
N ASP A 184 5.76 0.37 12.44
CA ASP A 184 7.16 0.80 12.39
C ASP A 184 7.77 0.90 10.99
N TYR A 185 6.94 1.02 9.96
CA TYR A 185 7.39 1.39 8.63
C TYR A 185 7.37 2.92 8.47
N GLY A 186 8.56 3.51 8.30
CA GLY A 186 8.77 4.94 8.18
C GLY A 186 9.11 5.38 6.76
N VAL A 187 8.48 6.46 6.30
CA VAL A 187 8.83 7.15 5.05
C VAL A 187 8.91 8.66 5.33
N GLY A 188 9.85 9.34 4.70
CA GLY A 188 10.13 10.73 5.04
C GLY A 188 11.19 11.37 4.17
N VAL A 189 11.93 12.30 4.77
CA VAL A 189 12.97 13.08 4.11
C VAL A 189 14.25 13.03 4.92
N ASN A 190 15.38 12.79 4.24
CA ASN A 190 16.68 12.69 4.89
C ASN A 190 17.28 14.07 5.26
N ASN A 191 16.70 15.15 4.73
CA ASN A 191 17.19 16.51 4.93
C ASN A 191 16.04 17.53 4.91
N ILE A 192 15.53 17.90 6.08
CA ILE A 192 14.62 19.05 6.22
C ILE A 192 15.37 20.37 6.43
N ILE A 193 16.56 20.30 7.01
CA ILE A 193 17.45 21.43 7.23
C ILE A 193 18.89 20.95 7.41
N LEU A 194 19.85 21.74 6.94
CA LEU A 194 21.26 21.52 7.24
C LEU A 194 21.56 21.89 8.70
N MET A 195 22.44 21.14 9.37
CA MET A 195 22.85 21.39 10.75
C MET A 195 23.45 22.79 10.95
N LYS A 196 24.16 23.32 9.94
CA LYS A 196 24.68 24.69 9.95
C LYS A 196 23.55 25.73 10.05
N ASP A 197 22.45 25.49 9.34
CA ASP A 197 21.29 26.38 9.27
C ASP A 197 20.38 26.22 10.48
N LEU A 198 20.30 25.01 11.03
CA LEU A 198 19.57 24.74 12.26
C LEU A 198 20.18 25.46 13.47
N LYS A 199 21.52 25.45 13.55
CA LYS A 199 22.29 26.06 14.66
C LYS A 199 22.47 27.56 14.53
N ASP A 200 22.22 28.13 13.34
CA ASP A 200 22.23 29.57 13.13
C ASP A 200 21.04 30.20 13.86
N THR A 201 21.32 30.82 15.01
CA THR A 201 20.30 31.42 15.88
C THR A 201 19.53 32.55 15.20
N SER A 202 20.06 33.19 14.15
CA SER A 202 19.34 34.21 13.39
C SER A 202 18.18 33.62 12.57
N LYS A 203 18.26 32.34 12.20
CA LYS A 203 17.25 31.64 11.40
C LYS A 203 16.05 31.16 12.21
N GLY A 204 16.16 31.05 13.54
CA GLY A 204 15.02 30.85 14.44
C GLY A 204 14.41 29.45 14.48
N TYR A 205 15.10 28.41 13.97
CA TYR A 205 14.61 27.02 14.02
C TYR A 205 14.90 26.31 15.35
N LEU A 206 16.09 26.56 15.93
CA LEU A 206 16.46 26.13 17.27
C LEU A 206 16.38 27.34 18.22
N VAL A 207 15.43 27.32 19.17
CA VAL A 207 15.20 28.41 20.13
C VAL A 207 15.07 27.82 21.52
N ASN A 208 15.81 28.37 22.50
CA ASN A 208 15.83 27.90 23.89
C ASN A 208 16.12 26.39 23.99
N ASP A 209 17.11 25.93 23.21
CA ASP A 209 17.50 24.52 23.07
C ASP A 209 16.32 23.58 22.72
N ALA A 210 15.35 24.09 21.96
CA ALA A 210 14.20 23.34 21.51
C ALA A 210 13.96 23.50 20.01
N ILE A 211 13.49 22.43 19.38
CA ILE A 211 12.97 22.43 18.00
C ILE A 211 11.50 21.99 18.02
N VAL A 212 10.75 22.34 16.98
CA VAL A 212 9.35 21.94 16.84
C VAL A 212 9.11 21.38 15.45
N PHE A 213 8.73 20.11 15.40
CA PHE A 213 8.23 19.47 14.20
C PHE A 213 6.72 19.55 14.13
N GLU A 214 6.19 19.56 12.91
CA GLU A 214 4.76 19.50 12.62
C GLU A 214 4.54 18.55 11.45
N ALA A 215 3.53 17.69 11.57
CA ALA A 215 3.05 16.83 10.50
C ALA A 215 1.64 17.27 10.14
N GLU A 216 1.43 17.69 8.90
CA GLU A 216 0.10 17.93 8.35
C GLU A 216 -0.22 16.83 7.35
N MET A 217 -1.11 15.90 7.73
CA MET A 217 -1.62 14.85 6.86
C MET A 217 -2.53 15.47 5.80
N VAL A 218 -2.05 15.64 4.58
CA VAL A 218 -2.83 16.26 3.50
C VAL A 218 -3.83 15.30 2.88
N LYS A 219 -3.54 13.99 2.92
CA LYS A 219 -4.42 12.95 2.38
C LYS A 219 -4.14 11.61 3.02
N VAL A 220 -5.18 10.85 3.32
CA VAL A 220 -5.09 9.47 3.82
C VAL A 220 -6.11 8.58 3.11
N SER A 221 -5.77 7.32 2.85
CA SER A 221 -6.77 6.35 2.41
C SER A 221 -7.59 5.79 3.57
N VAL A 222 -8.88 5.59 3.34
CA VAL A 222 -9.79 4.82 4.20
C VAL A 222 -10.37 3.67 3.38
N THR A 223 -10.34 2.48 3.95
CA THR A 223 -10.83 1.26 3.30
C THR A 223 -12.06 0.76 4.03
N ASN A 224 -13.13 0.56 3.28
CA ASN A 224 -14.37 -0.02 3.78
C ASN A 224 -14.65 -1.34 3.06
N ILE A 225 -15.20 -2.30 3.79
CA ILE A 225 -15.71 -3.53 3.21
C ILE A 225 -17.16 -3.28 2.80
N VAL A 226 -17.45 -3.31 1.50
CA VAL A 226 -18.78 -3.06 0.93
C VAL A 226 -19.31 -4.30 0.21
N PRO A 227 -20.63 -4.52 0.13
CA PRO A 227 -21.20 -5.53 -0.74
C PRO A 227 -20.80 -5.29 -2.21
N VAL A 228 -20.71 -6.38 -2.98
CA VAL A 228 -20.53 -6.33 -4.44
C VAL A 228 -21.86 -6.07 -5.13
#